data_AF-A0A7X7BB21-F1
#
_entry.id   AF-A0A7X7BB21-F1
#
_cell.length_a   1.000
_cell.length_b   1.000
_cell.length_c   1.000
_cell.angle_alpha   90.00
_cell.angle_beta   90.00
_cell.angle_gamma   90.00
#
_symmetry.space_group_name_H-M   'P 1'
#
loop_
_entity.id
_entity.type
_entity.pdbx_description
1 polymer ?
#
loop_
_entity_poly.entity_id
_entity_poly.type
_entity_poly.pdbx_seq_one_letter_code
_entity_poly.pdbx_strand_id
1 'polypeptide(L)'
;MRLDAAAYAAMFDLPCPLFWFPCWHTTEQRQSGPDGSFYWLPHREALAGLSAGLANYFAYLFDKSANPKWLRAMTTMPPEPLWQTILSGKRGMWSTASQFAAAALVVTKDGEIAPARDADDAAVFRRVPVQVSCADDGRTTWTRSEQETGRWMLSITDAARYPAAMTRAVSELFHALR
;
A
#
# COMPACT_ATOMS: atom_id res chain seq x y z
N MET A 1 6.29 -5.06 -19.15
CA MET A 1 4.88 -4.68 -19.40
C MET A 1 4.84 -3.17 -19.56
N ARG A 2 4.21 -2.65 -20.61
CA ARG A 2 4.01 -1.20 -20.82
C ARG A 2 2.55 -0.92 -20.52
N LEU A 3 2.28 0.04 -19.62
CA LEU A 3 0.93 0.48 -19.32
C LEU A 3 0.35 1.28 -20.50
N ASP A 4 -0.96 1.19 -20.70
CA ASP A 4 -1.69 1.92 -21.74
C ASP A 4 -2.10 3.31 -21.20
N ALA A 5 -1.49 4.35 -21.75
CA ALA A 5 -1.72 5.73 -21.32
C ALA A 5 -3.12 6.24 -21.68
N ALA A 6 -3.64 5.87 -22.84
CA ALA A 6 -4.96 6.29 -23.29
C ALA A 6 -6.04 5.63 -22.43
N ALA A 7 -5.88 4.35 -22.10
CA ALA A 7 -6.78 3.66 -21.17
C ALA A 7 -6.75 4.29 -19.77
N TYR A 8 -5.57 4.69 -19.29
CA TYR A 8 -5.43 5.39 -18.01
C TYR A 8 -6.11 6.76 -18.02
N ALA A 9 -5.92 7.56 -19.08
CA ALA A 9 -6.56 8.87 -19.23
C ALA A 9 -8.09 8.74 -19.24
N ALA A 10 -8.63 7.79 -20.02
CA ALA A 10 -10.07 7.55 -20.12
C ALA A 10 -10.73 7.19 -18.78
N MET A 11 -9.99 6.66 -17.79
CA MET A 11 -10.53 6.41 -16.45
C MET A 11 -11.01 7.70 -15.76
N PHE A 12 -10.40 8.85 -16.06
CA PHE A 12 -10.76 10.14 -15.47
C PHE A 12 -12.03 10.75 -16.08
N ASP A 13 -12.45 10.28 -17.25
CA ASP A 13 -13.68 10.73 -17.93
C ASP A 13 -14.91 9.88 -17.60
N LEU A 14 -14.75 8.77 -16.89
CA LEU A 14 -15.85 7.87 -16.55
C LEU A 14 -16.92 8.57 -15.68
N PRO A 15 -18.23 8.32 -15.90
CA PRO A 15 -19.30 9.00 -15.18
C PRO A 15 -19.49 8.50 -13.74
N CYS A 16 -18.59 7.68 -13.21
CA CYS A 16 -18.64 7.15 -11.85
C CYS A 16 -17.60 7.81 -10.94
N PRO A 17 -17.75 7.69 -9.60
CA PRO A 17 -16.71 8.13 -8.68
C PRO A 17 -15.37 7.46 -8.96
N LEU A 18 -14.29 8.25 -8.96
CA LEU A 18 -12.92 7.76 -9.08
C LEU A 18 -12.16 8.01 -7.78
N PHE A 19 -11.61 6.94 -7.20
CA PHE A 19 -10.72 7.01 -6.04
C PHE A 19 -9.29 6.75 -6.47
N TRP A 20 -8.48 7.80 -6.46
CA TRP A 20 -7.12 7.80 -6.98
C TRP A 20 -6.08 7.78 -5.84
N PHE A 21 -5.17 6.82 -5.89
CA PHE A 21 -4.11 6.64 -4.90
C PHE A 21 -2.75 6.67 -5.61
N PRO A 22 -2.14 7.85 -5.82
CA PRO A 22 -0.82 7.95 -6.42
C PRO A 22 0.22 7.13 -5.63
N CYS A 23 1.20 6.55 -6.33
CA CYS A 23 2.31 5.89 -5.67
C CYS A 23 3.19 6.91 -4.94
N TRP A 24 3.50 8.02 -5.62
CA TRP A 24 4.41 9.06 -5.16
C TRP A 24 3.65 10.37 -4.98
N HIS A 25 4.11 11.21 -4.04
CA HIS A 25 3.63 12.59 -3.94
C HIS A 25 4.12 13.43 -5.12
N THR A 26 5.37 13.18 -5.55
CA THR A 26 5.94 13.73 -6.78
C THR A 26 6.63 12.61 -7.55
N THR A 27 6.11 12.28 -8.73
CA THR A 27 6.52 11.12 -9.52
C THR A 27 7.97 11.23 -10.00
N GLU A 28 8.35 12.41 -10.50
CA GLU A 28 9.68 12.69 -11.04
C GLU A 28 10.77 12.54 -9.97
N GLN A 29 10.45 12.92 -8.74
CA GLN A 29 11.37 12.89 -7.60
C GLN A 29 11.28 11.60 -6.79
N ARG A 30 10.29 10.74 -7.07
CA ARG A 30 10.01 9.53 -6.29
C ARG A 30 9.98 9.82 -4.80
N GLN A 31 9.25 10.87 -4.43
CA GLN A 31 9.20 11.35 -3.05
C GLN A 31 7.93 10.82 -2.36
N SER A 32 8.08 10.29 -1.14
CA SER A 32 6.97 10.16 -0.20
C SER A 32 6.45 11.55 0.17
N GLY A 33 5.16 11.66 0.43
CA GLY A 33 4.59 12.94 0.84
C GLY A 33 3.08 12.87 0.99
N PRO A 34 2.43 14.00 1.26
CA PRO A 34 1.02 14.05 1.66
C PRO A 34 0.05 13.50 0.61
N ASP A 35 0.44 13.36 -0.66
CA ASP A 35 -0.47 12.91 -1.73
C ASP A 35 -0.02 11.58 -2.39
N GLY A 36 0.94 10.86 -1.77
CA GLY A 36 1.46 9.59 -2.30
C GLY A 36 1.37 8.46 -1.28
N SER A 37 0.95 7.26 -1.71
CA SER A 37 0.78 6.08 -0.85
C SER A 37 2.08 5.38 -0.44
N PHE A 38 3.24 5.87 -0.89
CA PHE A 38 4.50 5.20 -0.64
C PHE A 38 4.94 5.24 0.83
N TYR A 39 5.32 4.07 1.35
CA TYR A 39 6.17 3.94 2.52
C TYR A 39 7.13 2.75 2.40
N TRP A 40 8.21 2.78 3.20
CA TRP A 40 9.08 1.63 3.38
C TRP A 40 8.51 0.72 4.48
N LEU A 41 8.34 -0.56 4.16
CA LEU A 41 7.96 -1.62 5.09
C LEU A 41 9.21 -2.37 5.55
N PRO A 42 9.66 -2.21 6.81
CA PRO A 42 10.76 -3.00 7.37
C PRO A 42 10.34 -4.47 7.48
N HIS A 43 11.11 -5.38 6.89
CA HIS A 43 10.74 -6.80 6.90
C HIS A 43 10.73 -7.39 8.30
N ARG A 44 11.68 -6.99 9.17
CA ARG A 44 11.71 -7.46 10.56
C ARG A 44 10.42 -7.15 11.30
N GLU A 45 9.90 -5.93 11.19
CA GLU A 45 8.68 -5.52 11.90
C GLU A 45 7.41 -6.15 11.32
N ALA A 46 7.39 -6.38 10.01
CA ALA A 46 6.22 -6.96 9.33
C ALA A 46 6.18 -8.50 9.35
N LEU A 47 7.35 -9.15 9.34
CA LEU A 47 7.47 -10.59 9.04
C LEU A 47 8.11 -11.41 10.17
N ALA A 48 8.76 -10.80 11.17
CA ALA A 48 9.29 -11.59 12.28
C ALA A 48 8.15 -12.19 13.10
N GLY A 49 8.28 -13.46 13.49
CA GLY A 49 7.26 -14.14 14.31
C GLY A 49 6.13 -14.82 13.52
N LEU A 50 6.14 -14.75 12.18
CA LEU A 50 5.17 -15.45 11.35
C LEU A 50 5.24 -16.98 11.54
N SER A 51 4.12 -17.66 11.23
CA SER A 51 4.07 -19.12 11.21
C SER A 51 5.10 -19.68 10.22
N ALA A 52 5.55 -20.91 10.46
CA ALA A 52 6.57 -21.56 9.62
C ALA A 52 6.19 -21.56 8.14
N GLY A 53 4.93 -21.85 7.84
CA GLY A 53 4.43 -21.88 6.48
C GLY A 53 4.45 -20.53 5.79
N LEU A 54 4.00 -19.48 6.50
CA LEU A 54 3.98 -18.14 5.94
C LEU A 54 5.38 -17.52 5.82
N ALA A 55 6.26 -17.78 6.78
CA ALA A 55 7.67 -17.39 6.68
C ALA A 55 8.32 -18.02 5.44
N ASN A 56 8.06 -19.30 5.17
CA ASN A 56 8.64 -19.98 4.02
C ASN A 56 7.99 -19.59 2.69
N TYR A 57 6.70 -19.24 2.70
CA TYR A 57 6.05 -18.59 1.55
C TYR A 57 6.81 -17.32 1.14
N PHE A 58 7.06 -16.41 2.09
CA PHE A 58 7.81 -15.20 1.81
C PHE A 58 9.24 -15.51 1.38
N ALA A 59 9.91 -16.48 2.02
CA ALA A 59 11.24 -16.90 1.59
C ALA A 59 11.25 -17.42 0.15
N TYR A 60 10.28 -18.23 -0.24
CA TYR A 60 10.12 -18.71 -1.61
C TYR A 60 9.96 -17.55 -2.61
N LEU A 61 9.14 -16.55 -2.28
CA LEU A 61 8.94 -15.36 -3.10
C LEU A 61 10.20 -14.49 -3.23
N PHE A 62 10.93 -14.27 -2.13
CA PHE A 62 12.12 -13.42 -2.12
C PHE A 62 13.35 -14.10 -2.74
N ASP A 63 13.52 -15.40 -2.53
CA ASP A 63 14.61 -16.20 -3.10
C ASP A 63 14.38 -16.54 -4.59
N LYS A 64 13.16 -16.30 -5.11
CA LYS A 64 12.73 -16.70 -6.47
C LYS A 64 13.00 -18.19 -6.72
N SER A 65 12.74 -19.01 -5.70
CA SER A 65 13.07 -20.44 -5.75
C SER A 65 12.40 -21.10 -6.94
N ALA A 66 13.16 -21.89 -7.70
CA ALA A 66 12.65 -22.67 -8.83
C ALA A 66 12.07 -24.04 -8.38
N ASN A 67 12.02 -24.31 -7.08
CA ASN A 67 11.62 -25.61 -6.56
C ASN A 67 10.10 -25.83 -6.73
N PRO A 68 9.67 -26.80 -7.55
CA PRO A 68 8.25 -27.02 -7.81
C PRO A 68 7.48 -27.56 -6.59
N LYS A 69 8.17 -27.99 -5.52
CA LYS A 69 7.57 -28.55 -4.29
C LYS A 69 7.19 -27.47 -3.26
N TRP A 70 6.79 -26.29 -3.72
CA TRP A 70 6.48 -25.14 -2.87
C TRP A 70 5.44 -25.47 -1.78
N LEU A 71 4.43 -26.30 -2.06
CA LEU A 71 3.42 -26.70 -1.07
C LEU A 71 4.01 -27.42 0.15
N ARG A 72 5.06 -28.24 -0.02
CA ARG A 72 5.73 -28.89 1.12
C ARG A 72 6.65 -27.94 1.88
N ALA A 73 7.10 -26.86 1.23
CA ALA A 73 7.84 -25.79 1.87
C ALA A 73 6.92 -25.00 2.84
N MET A 74 5.61 -24.92 2.56
CA MET A 74 4.62 -24.20 3.38
C MET A 74 4.36 -24.81 4.78
N THR A 75 5.12 -25.80 5.25
CA THR A 75 4.96 -26.36 6.62
C THR A 75 6.23 -26.26 7.46
N THR A 76 7.33 -25.77 6.91
CA THR A 76 8.64 -25.72 7.58
C THR A 76 9.18 -24.31 7.59
N MET A 77 9.94 -23.94 8.62
CA MET A 77 10.68 -22.67 8.59
C MET A 77 11.66 -22.64 7.39
N PRO A 78 11.87 -21.47 6.76
CA PRO A 78 12.95 -21.30 5.80
C PRO A 78 14.32 -21.52 6.48
N PRO A 79 15.38 -21.84 5.72
CA PRO A 79 16.73 -21.90 6.26
C PRO A 79 17.12 -20.60 6.98
N GLU A 80 17.64 -20.70 8.19
CA GLU A 80 17.92 -19.56 9.07
C GLU A 80 18.77 -18.45 8.42
N PRO A 81 19.86 -18.75 7.68
CA PRO A 81 20.65 -17.70 7.02
C PRO A 81 19.86 -16.93 5.95
N LEU A 82 18.98 -17.62 5.22
CA LEU A 82 18.10 -16.99 4.24
C LEU A 82 17.07 -16.12 4.94
N TRP A 83 16.48 -16.61 6.03
CA TRP A 83 15.47 -15.87 6.77
C TRP A 83 16.02 -14.60 7.41
N GLN A 84 17.19 -14.66 8.05
CA GLN A 84 17.83 -13.46 8.60
C GLN A 84 18.20 -12.45 7.52
N THR A 85 18.59 -12.91 6.33
CA THR A 85 18.82 -12.03 5.17
C THR A 85 17.54 -11.33 4.73
N ILE A 86 16.40 -12.03 4.73
CA ILE A 86 15.11 -11.43 4.40
C ILE A 86 14.70 -10.41 5.48
N LEU A 87 14.81 -10.76 6.76
CA LEU A 87 14.42 -9.90 7.87
C LEU A 87 15.27 -8.62 7.99
N SER A 88 16.51 -8.60 7.51
CA SER A 88 17.33 -7.38 7.47
C SER A 88 16.92 -6.41 6.35
N GLY A 89 16.07 -6.85 5.43
CA GLY A 89 15.60 -6.06 4.30
C GLY A 89 14.39 -5.16 4.61
N LYS A 90 13.94 -4.49 3.56
CA LYS A 90 12.71 -3.70 3.53
C LYS A 90 12.08 -3.76 2.14
N ARG A 91 10.78 -3.52 2.05
CA ARG A 91 10.03 -3.45 0.78
C ARG A 91 9.44 -2.06 0.60
N GLY A 92 9.51 -1.53 -0.61
CA GLY A 92 8.74 -0.35 -0.96
C GLY A 92 7.28 -0.72 -1.21
N MET A 93 6.36 -0.11 -0.48
CA MET A 93 4.93 -0.39 -0.52
C MET A 93 4.18 0.79 -1.13
N TRP A 94 3.39 0.49 -2.14
CA TRP A 94 2.47 1.37 -2.86
C TRP A 94 1.19 0.54 -2.95
N SER A 95 0.02 1.16 -2.80
CA SER A 95 -1.30 0.51 -2.81
C SER A 95 -1.85 -0.03 -1.48
N THR A 96 -1.09 -0.15 -0.38
CA THR A 96 -1.66 -0.64 0.89
C THR A 96 -2.86 0.21 1.35
N ALA A 97 -2.75 1.55 1.28
CA ALA A 97 -3.86 2.44 1.63
C ALA A 97 -5.09 2.25 0.71
N SER A 98 -4.87 1.99 -0.59
CA SER A 98 -5.98 1.75 -1.52
C SER A 98 -6.72 0.44 -1.24
N GLN A 99 -6.01 -0.59 -0.77
CA GLN A 99 -6.61 -1.88 -0.41
C GLN A 99 -7.48 -1.74 0.84
N PHE A 100 -7.00 -1.05 1.88
CA PHE A 100 -7.82 -0.73 3.05
C PHE A 100 -9.05 0.12 2.67
N ALA A 101 -8.85 1.17 1.88
CA ALA A 101 -9.95 2.04 1.47
C ALA A 101 -11.01 1.29 0.65
N ALA A 102 -10.62 0.37 -0.22
CA ALA A 102 -11.54 -0.48 -0.98
C ALA A 102 -12.39 -1.39 -0.08
N ALA A 103 -11.86 -1.78 1.09
CA ALA A 103 -12.57 -2.53 2.12
C ALA A 103 -13.36 -1.65 3.09
N ALA A 104 -13.48 -0.34 2.83
CA ALA A 104 -14.04 0.64 3.77
C ALA A 104 -13.33 0.69 5.14
N LEU A 105 -12.03 0.40 5.14
CA LEU A 105 -11.14 0.43 6.29
C LEU A 105 -10.13 1.58 6.17
N VAL A 106 -9.60 1.99 7.32
CA VAL A 106 -8.46 2.89 7.45
C VAL A 106 -7.49 2.36 8.48
N VAL A 107 -6.32 2.99 8.56
CA VAL A 107 -5.33 2.73 9.60
C VAL A 107 -5.23 3.96 10.50
N THR A 108 -5.31 3.76 11.81
CA THR A 108 -5.17 4.85 12.80
C THR A 108 -3.71 5.26 12.98
N LYS A 109 -3.47 6.39 13.65
CA LYS A 109 -2.12 6.87 14.02
C LYS A 109 -1.34 5.88 14.88
N ASP A 110 -2.05 5.02 15.61
CA ASP A 110 -1.44 3.96 16.42
C ASP A 110 -1.23 2.67 15.62
N GLY A 111 -1.69 2.62 14.36
CA GLY A 111 -1.52 1.47 13.46
C GLY A 111 -2.60 0.41 13.56
N GLU A 112 -3.76 0.74 14.14
CA GLU A 112 -4.91 -0.15 14.23
C GLU A 112 -5.74 -0.08 12.95
N ILE A 113 -6.29 -1.22 12.53
CA ILE A 113 -7.23 -1.28 11.40
C ILE A 113 -8.64 -1.01 11.92
N ALA A 114 -9.28 0.05 11.41
CA ALA A 114 -10.60 0.48 11.87
C ALA A 114 -11.56 0.75 10.70
N PRO A 115 -12.89 0.66 10.91
CA PRO A 115 -13.86 1.12 9.92
C PRO A 115 -13.67 2.60 9.61
N ALA A 116 -13.70 2.97 8.32
CA ALA A 116 -13.43 4.34 7.88
C ALA A 116 -14.39 5.38 8.47
N ARG A 117 -15.64 4.99 8.75
CA ARG A 117 -16.68 5.85 9.35
C ARG A 117 -16.42 6.23 10.81
N ASP A 118 -15.56 5.50 11.51
CA ASP A 118 -15.38 5.61 12.96
C ASP A 118 -14.04 6.29 13.34
N ALA A 119 -13.13 6.46 12.38
CA ALA A 119 -11.75 6.87 12.65
C ALA A 119 -11.51 8.39 12.61
N ASP A 120 -12.27 9.14 11.81
CA ASP A 120 -12.13 10.60 11.66
C ASP A 120 -10.66 11.08 11.61
N ASP A 121 -10.26 12.04 12.46
CA ASP A 121 -8.90 12.58 12.58
C ASP A 121 -7.85 11.60 13.16
N ALA A 122 -8.26 10.41 13.60
CA ALA A 122 -7.35 9.37 14.05
C ALA A 122 -6.69 8.62 12.88
N ALA A 123 -7.25 8.66 11.66
CA ALA A 123 -6.68 7.98 10.51
C ALA A 123 -5.37 8.64 10.03
N VAL A 124 -4.40 7.84 9.55
CA VAL A 124 -3.15 8.35 8.93
C VAL A 124 -3.29 8.68 7.45
N PHE A 125 -4.45 8.39 6.86
CA PHE A 125 -4.81 8.83 5.52
C PHE A 125 -6.32 9.01 5.38
N ARG A 126 -6.71 9.85 4.43
CA ARG A 126 -8.10 10.06 4.01
C ARG A 126 -8.18 10.25 2.51
N ARG A 127 -9.40 10.46 2.01
CA ARG A 127 -9.66 10.86 0.63
C ARG A 127 -10.16 12.30 0.64
N VAL A 128 -9.62 13.13 -0.25
CA VAL A 128 -10.04 14.53 -0.42
C VAL A 128 -10.53 14.74 -1.85
N PRO A 129 -11.54 15.58 -2.08
CA PRO A 129 -12.00 15.85 -3.43
C PRO A 129 -10.95 16.66 -4.20
N VAL A 130 -10.81 16.35 -5.48
CA VAL A 130 -9.85 17.01 -6.37
C VAL A 130 -10.49 17.39 -7.68
N GLN A 131 -10.04 18.50 -8.26
CA GLN A 131 -10.17 18.72 -9.69
C GLN A 131 -8.97 18.06 -10.35
N VAL A 132 -9.20 17.18 -11.33
CA VAL A 132 -8.13 16.44 -12.00
C VAL A 132 -8.42 16.35 -13.50
N SER A 133 -7.37 16.50 -14.29
CA SER A 133 -7.37 16.22 -15.72
C SER A 133 -6.20 15.29 -16.05
N CYS A 134 -6.40 14.41 -17.03
CA CYS A 134 -5.36 13.51 -17.51
C CYS A 134 -5.24 13.69 -19.02
N ALA A 135 -4.03 13.99 -19.51
CA ALA A 135 -3.76 14.05 -20.93
C ALA A 135 -3.61 12.64 -21.52
N ASP A 136 -3.76 12.50 -22.84
CA ASP A 136 -3.65 11.21 -23.56
C ASP A 136 -2.29 10.51 -23.38
N ASP A 137 -1.25 11.26 -22.96
CA ASP A 137 0.07 10.72 -22.62
C ASP A 137 0.15 10.15 -21.19
N GLY A 138 -0.96 10.18 -20.45
CA GLY A 138 -1.10 9.69 -19.08
C GLY A 138 -0.64 10.67 -18.01
N ARG A 139 -0.28 11.91 -18.36
CA ARG A 139 0.10 12.92 -17.36
C ARG A 139 -1.14 13.54 -16.73
N THR A 140 -1.21 13.49 -15.41
CA THR A 140 -2.27 14.10 -14.62
C THR A 140 -1.86 15.45 -14.07
N THR A 141 -2.75 16.44 -14.15
CA THR A 141 -2.67 17.67 -13.36
C THR A 141 -3.88 17.74 -12.44
N TRP A 142 -3.68 18.20 -11.21
CA TRP A 142 -4.75 18.22 -10.22
C TRP A 142 -4.58 19.35 -9.21
N THR A 143 -5.69 19.73 -8.59
CA THR A 143 -5.76 20.64 -7.44
C THR A 143 -6.79 20.13 -6.43
N ARG A 144 -6.62 20.45 -5.14
CA ARG A 144 -7.64 20.14 -4.13
C ARG A 144 -8.90 20.97 -4.42
N SER A 145 -10.05 20.38 -4.17
CA SER A 145 -11.33 21.06 -4.25
C SER A 145 -11.99 21.10 -2.87
N GLU A 146 -12.76 22.14 -2.61
CA GLU A 146 -13.68 22.20 -1.47
C GLU A 146 -15.07 21.66 -1.83
N GLN A 147 -15.32 21.45 -3.12
CA GLN A 147 -16.58 20.95 -3.66
C GLN A 147 -16.43 19.48 -4.08
N GLU A 148 -17.53 18.75 -4.10
CA GLU A 148 -17.52 17.38 -4.62
C GLU A 148 -17.43 17.38 -6.15
N THR A 149 -16.43 16.68 -6.68
CA THR A 149 -16.14 16.59 -8.11
C THR A 149 -16.40 15.20 -8.68
N GLY A 150 -16.78 14.23 -7.84
CA GLY A 150 -16.76 12.80 -8.19
C GLY A 150 -15.34 12.24 -8.38
N ARG A 151 -14.29 13.02 -8.09
CA ARG A 151 -12.89 12.61 -8.14
C ARG A 151 -12.26 12.85 -6.79
N TRP A 152 -11.69 11.79 -6.25
CA TRP A 152 -11.17 11.76 -4.90
C TRP A 152 -9.73 11.26 -4.93
N MET A 153 -8.84 11.92 -4.21
CA MET A 153 -7.45 11.53 -4.12
C MET A 153 -7.05 11.22 -2.68
N LEU A 154 -6.15 10.27 -2.52
CA LEU A 154 -5.44 10.05 -1.25
C LEU A 154 -4.86 11.35 -0.71
N SER A 155 -5.01 11.54 0.60
CA SER A 155 -4.26 12.51 1.39
C SER A 155 -3.77 11.85 2.67
N ILE A 156 -2.47 11.74 2.85
CA ILE A 156 -1.83 11.36 4.10
C ILE A 156 -1.98 12.53 5.08
N THR A 157 -2.62 12.25 6.20
CA THR A 157 -2.96 13.22 7.26
C THR A 157 -1.85 13.37 8.28
N ASP A 158 -1.00 12.34 8.44
CA ASP A 158 0.14 12.34 9.35
C ASP A 158 1.32 11.61 8.71
N ALA A 159 2.12 12.34 7.93
CA ALA A 159 3.25 11.77 7.20
C ALA A 159 4.35 11.20 8.12
N ALA A 160 4.46 11.70 9.35
CA ALA A 160 5.45 11.21 10.31
C ALA A 160 5.07 9.82 10.85
N ARG A 161 3.78 9.60 11.12
CA ARG A 161 3.28 8.32 11.66
C ARG A 161 2.91 7.30 10.58
N TYR A 162 2.62 7.76 9.36
CA TYR A 162 2.13 6.91 8.28
C TYR A 162 2.95 5.63 8.06
N PRO A 163 4.30 5.65 7.93
CA PRO A 163 5.05 4.41 7.69
C PRO A 163 4.94 3.39 8.82
N ALA A 164 5.04 3.83 10.08
CA ALA A 164 4.98 2.96 11.25
C ALA A 164 3.56 2.38 11.43
N ALA A 165 2.54 3.22 11.30
CA ALA A 165 1.14 2.82 11.39
C ALA A 165 0.78 1.77 10.31
N MET A 166 1.13 2.04 9.06
CA MET A 166 0.89 1.12 7.95
C MET A 166 1.69 -0.19 8.08
N THR A 167 2.90 -0.13 8.64
CA THR A 167 3.71 -1.33 8.94
C THR A 167 3.03 -2.20 9.98
N ARG A 168 2.55 -1.61 11.09
CA ARG A 168 1.84 -2.34 12.14
C ARG A 168 0.58 -3.01 11.60
N ALA A 169 -0.23 -2.29 10.84
CA ALA A 169 -1.46 -2.83 10.22
C ALA A 169 -1.16 -4.02 9.30
N VAL A 170 -0.12 -3.95 8.46
CA VAL A 170 0.28 -5.07 7.59
C VAL A 170 0.82 -6.25 8.41
N SER A 171 1.61 -5.98 9.46
CA SER A 171 2.11 -7.01 10.37
C SER A 171 0.96 -7.77 11.04
N GLU A 172 -0.05 -7.05 11.53
CA GLU A 172 -1.26 -7.64 12.11
C GLU A 172 -1.99 -8.56 11.13
N LEU A 173 -2.18 -8.10 9.88
CA LEU A 173 -2.80 -8.92 8.83
C LEU A 173 -2.02 -10.21 8.56
N PHE A 174 -0.68 -10.14 8.47
CA PHE A 174 0.12 -11.33 8.23
C PHE A 174 0.09 -12.32 9.40
N HIS A 175 0.07 -11.83 10.64
CA HIS A 175 -0.02 -12.68 11.83
C HIS A 175 -1.43 -13.25 12.07
N ALA A 176 -2.47 -12.64 11.50
CA ALA A 176 -3.83 -13.17 11.53
C ALA A 176 -4.01 -14.38 10.58
N LEU A 177 -3.16 -14.50 9.55
CA LEU A 177 -3.12 -15.66 8.66
C LEU A 177 -2.42 -16.82 9.37
N ARG A 178 -3.17 -17.88 9.67
CA ARG A 178 -2.64 -19.11 10.28
C ARG A 178 -2.20 -20.13 9.23
#